data_AF-A0A4Q6A5Q2-F1
#
_entry.id   AF-A0A4Q6A5Q2-F1
#
_cell.length_a   1.000
_cell.length_b   1.000
_cell.length_c   1.000
_cell.angle_alpha   90.00
_cell.angle_beta   90.00
_cell.angle_gamma   90.00
#
_symmetry.space_group_name_H-M   'P 1'
#
loop_
_entity.id
_entity.type
_entity.pdbx_description
1 polymer ?
#
loop_
_entity_poly.entity_id
_entity_poly.type
_entity_poly.pdbx_seq_one_letter_code
_entity_poly.pdbx_strand_id
1 'polypeptide(L)'
;MPWNWSDSLNLFRKLTPQRALNAAKVLASYQVSKWTKSPVQWGYPVSISFEPTTSCNLRCPECPSGLRAFTRPTGMLQKDFFRETIDQLHKELLYLVFYFQGEPYLNPAFLDMVQYASSKKIYTATSTNAHYLTDAAAKKTVESGLDRL
;
A
#
# COMPACT_ATOMS: atom_id res chain seq x y z
N MET A 1 6.73 0.17 -22.36
CA MET A 1 7.52 0.14 -21.10
C MET A 1 8.22 -1.22 -21.04
N PRO A 2 9.56 -1.26 -20.97
CA PRO A 2 10.28 -2.54 -20.90
C PRO A 2 9.88 -3.30 -19.62
N TRP A 3 9.83 -4.63 -19.72
CA TRP A 3 9.48 -5.50 -18.62
C TRP A 3 10.55 -5.41 -17.50
N ASN A 4 10.17 -4.94 -16.31
CA ASN A 4 11.08 -4.89 -15.16
C ASN A 4 11.14 -6.27 -14.48
N TRP A 5 12.07 -7.10 -14.96
CA TRP A 5 12.27 -8.46 -14.46
C TRP A 5 12.66 -8.52 -12.98
N SER A 6 13.52 -7.60 -12.53
CA SER A 6 13.96 -7.55 -11.13
C SER A 6 12.79 -7.33 -10.17
N ASP A 7 11.90 -6.42 -10.54
CA ASP A 7 10.74 -6.10 -9.74
C ASP A 7 9.69 -7.22 -9.75
N SER A 8 9.44 -7.81 -10.93
CA SER A 8 8.57 -8.98 -11.04
C SER A 8 9.07 -10.11 -10.15
N LEU A 9 10.38 -10.40 -10.20
CA LEU A 9 11.01 -11.42 -9.35
C LEU A 9 10.86 -11.07 -7.87
N ASN A 10 11.05 -9.80 -7.49
CA ASN A 10 10.86 -9.35 -6.11
C ASN A 10 9.43 -9.58 -5.61
N LEU A 11 8.41 -9.23 -6.42
CA LEU A 11 7.01 -9.52 -6.11
C LEU A 11 6.75 -11.03 -5.99
N PHE A 12 7.25 -11.83 -6.93
CA PHE A 12 7.09 -13.29 -6.90
C PHE A 12 7.72 -13.93 -5.65
N ARG A 13 8.88 -13.42 -5.19
CA ARG A 13 9.54 -13.88 -3.96
C ARG A 13 8.71 -13.64 -2.69
N LYS A 14 7.71 -12.76 -2.75
CA LYS A 14 6.77 -12.47 -1.65
C LYS A 14 5.51 -13.32 -1.73
N LEU A 15 5.31 -14.13 -2.78
CA LEU A 15 4.18 -15.04 -2.86
C LEU A 15 4.33 -16.21 -1.88
N THR A 16 3.28 -16.52 -1.13
CA THR A 16 3.20 -17.70 -0.26
C THR A 16 2.04 -18.59 -0.73
N PRO A 17 2.01 -19.89 -0.37
CA PRO A 17 0.87 -20.76 -0.69
C PRO A 17 -0.47 -20.19 -0.18
N GLN A 18 -0.46 -19.55 1.00
CA GLN A 18 -1.66 -18.93 1.56
C GLN A 18 -2.13 -17.72 0.76
N ARG A 19 -1.20 -16.86 0.29
CA ARG A 19 -1.52 -15.73 -0.60
C ARG A 19 -2.01 -16.19 -1.97
N ALA A 20 -1.41 -17.25 -2.52
CA ALA A 20 -1.86 -17.85 -3.77
C ALA A 20 -3.27 -18.45 -3.64
N LEU A 21 -3.55 -19.17 -2.55
CA LEU A 21 -4.89 -19.68 -2.24
C LEU A 21 -5.89 -18.54 -2.04
N ASN A 22 -5.50 -17.46 -1.35
CA ASN A 22 -6.35 -16.29 -1.19
C ASN A 22 -6.70 -15.65 -2.55
N ALA A 23 -5.71 -15.45 -3.43
CA ALA A 23 -5.93 -14.94 -4.78
C ALA A 23 -6.88 -15.86 -5.59
N ALA A 24 -6.70 -17.18 -5.50
CA ALA A 24 -7.61 -18.14 -6.13
C ALA A 24 -9.04 -18.03 -5.58
N LYS A 25 -9.23 -17.87 -4.26
CA LYS A 25 -10.55 -17.66 -3.65
C LYS A 25 -11.22 -16.38 -4.15
N VAL A 26 -10.47 -15.27 -4.23
CA VAL A 26 -10.99 -13.98 -4.74
C VAL A 26 -11.41 -14.10 -6.20
N LEU A 27 -10.58 -14.73 -7.04
CA LEU A 27 -10.91 -14.93 -8.46
C LEU A 27 -12.13 -15.84 -8.63
N ALA A 28 -12.18 -16.96 -7.90
CA ALA A 28 -13.30 -17.90 -7.97
C ALA A 28 -14.61 -17.24 -7.50
N SER A 29 -14.59 -16.52 -6.36
CA SER A 29 -15.79 -15.87 -5.83
C SER A 29 -16.28 -14.74 -6.74
N TYR A 30 -15.35 -14.02 -7.40
CA TYR A 30 -15.70 -13.04 -8.44
C TYR A 30 -16.42 -13.69 -9.63
N GLN A 31 -15.93 -14.81 -10.14
CA GLN A 31 -16.57 -15.49 -11.28
C GLN A 31 -17.96 -16.02 -10.92
N VAL A 32 -18.11 -16.61 -9.73
CA VAL A 32 -19.41 -17.03 -9.20
C VAL A 32 -20.34 -15.84 -9.10
N SER A 33 -19.90 -14.73 -8.49
CA SER A 33 -20.71 -13.52 -8.35
C SER A 33 -21.18 -12.97 -9.71
N LYS A 34 -20.30 -12.98 -10.71
CA LYS A 34 -20.60 -12.53 -12.07
C LYS A 34 -21.67 -13.40 -12.75
N TRP A 35 -21.62 -14.70 -12.52
CA TRP A 35 -22.55 -15.68 -13.09
C TRP A 35 -23.90 -15.68 -12.39
N THR A 36 -23.93 -15.71 -11.05
CA THR A 36 -25.15 -15.77 -10.24
C THR A 36 -25.82 -14.43 -10.02
N LYS A 37 -25.14 -13.32 -10.35
CA LYS A 37 -25.58 -11.94 -10.06
C LYS A 37 -25.77 -11.65 -8.57
N SER A 38 -25.20 -12.47 -7.70
CA SER A 38 -25.26 -12.30 -6.24
C SER A 38 -23.85 -12.11 -5.67
N PRO A 39 -23.63 -11.21 -4.70
CA PRO A 39 -22.30 -10.95 -4.16
C PRO A 39 -21.80 -12.15 -3.33
N VAL A 40 -20.71 -12.77 -3.78
CA VAL A 40 -20.02 -13.86 -3.09
C VAL A 40 -18.55 -13.47 -2.88
N GLN A 41 -18.11 -13.46 -1.62
CA GLN A 41 -16.75 -13.08 -1.24
C GLN A 41 -16.16 -14.14 -0.30
N TRP A 42 -15.23 -14.97 -0.80
CA TRP A 42 -14.58 -16.04 -0.01
C TRP A 42 -13.16 -15.72 0.42
N GLY A 43 -12.50 -14.78 -0.28
CA GLY A 43 -11.12 -14.37 -0.02
C GLY A 43 -11.03 -13.03 0.70
N TYR A 44 -9.88 -12.80 1.31
CA TYR A 44 -9.46 -11.50 1.84
C TYR A 44 -8.88 -10.62 0.73
N PRO A 45 -8.77 -9.29 0.94
CA PRO A 45 -8.10 -8.41 -0.01
C PRO A 45 -6.69 -8.88 -0.37
N VAL A 46 -6.40 -9.01 -1.67
CA VAL A 46 -5.05 -9.34 -2.16
C VAL A 46 -4.14 -8.10 -2.09
N SER A 47 -4.74 -6.92 -2.20
CA SER A 47 -4.07 -5.63 -2.06
C SER A 47 -4.92 -4.65 -1.25
N ILE A 48 -4.26 -3.80 -0.46
CA ILE A 48 -4.90 -2.66 0.21
C ILE A 48 -4.07 -1.39 0.01
N SER A 49 -4.68 -0.24 0.29
CA SER A 49 -3.98 1.04 0.37
C SER A 49 -4.13 1.62 1.76
N PHE A 50 -3.03 2.17 2.27
CA PHE A 50 -2.97 3.00 3.46
C PHE A 50 -2.51 4.39 3.06
N GLU A 51 -3.17 5.41 3.58
CA GLU A 51 -2.72 6.79 3.45
C GLU A 51 -1.97 7.18 4.72
N PRO A 52 -0.63 7.34 4.69
CA PRO A 52 0.11 7.78 5.88
C PRO A 52 -0.37 9.13 6.40
N THR A 53 -0.82 9.99 5.50
CA THR A 53 -1.49 11.24 5.83
C THR A 53 -2.41 11.65 4.70
N THR A 54 -3.41 12.47 5.02
CA THR A 54 -4.24 13.15 4.03
C THR A 54 -3.65 14.50 3.60
N SER A 55 -2.62 14.98 4.29
CA SER A 55 -2.00 16.29 4.08
C SER A 55 -0.95 16.23 2.98
N CYS A 56 -0.83 17.31 2.20
CA CYS A 56 0.20 17.46 1.18
C CYS A 56 0.74 18.91 1.19
N ASN A 57 2.04 19.06 0.91
CA ASN A 57 2.70 20.36 0.78
C ASN A 57 2.41 21.05 -0.56
N LEU A 58 1.98 20.31 -1.57
CA LEU A 58 1.62 20.84 -2.89
C LEU A 58 0.12 21.14 -3.00
N ARG A 59 -0.23 21.93 -4.02
CA ARG A 59 -1.62 22.33 -4.34
C ARG A 59 -1.97 22.04 -5.79
N CYS A 60 -1.81 20.79 -6.21
CA CYS A 60 -2.12 20.39 -7.59
C CYS A 60 -3.62 20.61 -7.89
N PRO A 61 -3.98 21.21 -9.04
CA PRO A 61 -5.35 21.64 -9.34
C PRO A 61 -6.33 20.47 -9.55
N GLU A 62 -5.84 19.29 -9.96
CA GLU A 62 -6.68 18.08 -10.09
C GLU A 62 -6.77 17.23 -8.82
N CYS A 63 -6.03 17.56 -7.76
CA CYS A 63 -5.94 16.72 -6.56
C CYS A 63 -6.86 17.26 -5.44
N PRO A 64 -7.79 16.44 -4.90
CA PRO A 64 -8.62 16.87 -3.77
C PRO A 64 -7.82 17.34 -2.53
N SER A 65 -6.65 16.73 -2.25
CA SER A 65 -5.73 17.18 -1.19
C SER A 65 -5.14 18.55 -1.49
N GLY A 66 -4.77 18.81 -2.74
CA GLY A 66 -4.20 20.08 -3.18
C GLY A 66 -5.23 21.21 -3.17
N LEU A 67 -6.45 20.92 -3.59
CA LEU A 67 -7.60 21.82 -3.54
C LEU A 67 -8.12 22.05 -2.10
N ARG A 68 -7.70 21.20 -1.15
CA ARG A 68 -8.23 21.17 0.24
C ARG A 68 -9.75 21.00 0.27
N ALA A 69 -10.29 20.23 -0.68
CA ALA A 69 -11.71 20.05 -0.88
C ALA A 69 -12.26 18.77 -0.23
N PHE A 70 -11.59 18.26 0.81
CA PHE A 70 -12.07 17.09 1.53
C PHE A 70 -13.24 17.42 2.44
N THR A 71 -14.25 16.55 2.41
CA THR A 71 -15.32 16.52 3.42
C THR A 71 -14.91 15.72 4.66
N ARG A 72 -13.89 14.87 4.55
CA ARG A 72 -13.30 14.11 5.67
C ARG A 72 -12.21 14.91 6.41
N PRO A 73 -12.00 14.66 7.72
CA PRO A 73 -10.96 15.34 8.48
C PRO A 73 -9.56 15.07 7.93
N THR A 74 -8.68 16.07 8.05
CA THR A 74 -7.25 15.88 7.79
C THR A 74 -6.56 15.23 8.98
N GLY A 75 -5.60 14.35 8.72
CA GLY A 75 -4.92 13.64 9.79
C GLY A 75 -3.64 12.91 9.40
N MET A 76 -2.99 12.37 10.41
CA MET A 76 -1.87 11.44 10.32
C MET A 76 -2.35 10.07 10.75
N LEU A 77 -2.00 9.05 9.98
CA LEU A 77 -2.29 7.66 10.33
C LEU A 77 -1.57 7.29 11.62
N GLN A 78 -2.32 6.71 12.57
CA GLN A 78 -1.75 6.22 13.82
C GLN A 78 -1.01 4.90 13.60
N LYS A 79 0.20 4.78 14.18
CA LYS A 79 1.07 3.60 14.05
C LYS A 79 0.39 2.32 14.54
N ASP A 80 -0.35 2.39 15.64
CA ASP A 80 -0.96 1.21 16.27
C ASP A 80 -2.08 0.64 15.41
N PHE A 81 -2.96 1.49 14.88
CA PHE A 81 -3.99 1.08 13.92
C PHE A 81 -3.39 0.39 12.68
N PHE A 82 -2.29 0.94 12.15
CA PHE A 82 -1.58 0.31 11.04
C PHE A 82 -1.05 -1.08 11.42
N ARG A 83 -0.37 -1.20 12.55
CA ARG A 83 0.19 -2.48 13.03
C ARG A 83 -0.89 -3.52 13.24
N GLU A 84 -1.95 -3.18 13.96
CA GLU A 84 -3.09 -4.07 14.23
C GLU A 84 -3.74 -4.56 12.94
N THR A 85 -3.91 -3.68 11.95
CA THR A 85 -4.51 -4.05 10.66
C THR A 85 -3.59 -4.97 9.86
N ILE A 86 -2.30 -4.68 9.81
CA ILE A 86 -1.32 -5.53 9.11
C ILE A 86 -1.19 -6.90 9.80
N ASP A 87 -1.20 -6.96 11.13
CA ASP A 87 -1.18 -8.23 11.86
C ASP A 87 -2.41 -9.10 11.53
N GLN A 88 -3.57 -8.49 11.32
CA GLN A 88 -4.78 -9.21 10.89
C GLN A 88 -4.72 -9.71 9.44
N LEU A 89 -4.07 -8.98 8.53
CA LEU A 89 -4.16 -9.24 7.07
C LEU A 89 -2.91 -9.88 6.45
N HIS A 90 -1.75 -9.82 7.09
CA HIS A 90 -0.45 -10.10 6.44
C HIS A 90 -0.32 -11.51 5.83
N LYS A 91 -1.07 -12.50 6.34
CA LYS A 91 -1.00 -13.88 5.83
C LYS A 91 -1.62 -14.02 4.44
N GLU A 92 -2.65 -13.24 4.14
CA GLU A 92 -3.39 -13.22 2.86
C GLU A 92 -3.01 -12.05 1.96
N LEU A 93 -2.51 -10.95 2.54
CA LEU A 93 -2.18 -9.71 1.85
C LEU A 93 -0.86 -9.83 1.10
N LEU A 94 -0.88 -9.61 -0.21
CA LEU A 94 0.31 -9.64 -1.05
C LEU A 94 0.90 -8.23 -1.28
N TYR A 95 0.04 -7.24 -1.48
CA TYR A 95 0.44 -5.91 -1.95
C TYR A 95 -0.13 -4.80 -1.07
N LEU A 96 0.70 -3.84 -0.70
CA LEU A 96 0.35 -2.69 0.12
C LEU A 96 0.81 -1.40 -0.55
N VAL A 97 -0.14 -0.50 -0.78
CA VAL A 97 0.11 0.83 -1.33
C VAL A 97 0.12 1.84 -0.19
N PHE A 98 1.09 2.77 -0.16
CA PHE A 98 1.22 3.82 0.85
C PHE A 98 0.87 5.23 0.33
N TYR A 99 0.01 5.34 -0.69
CA TYR A 99 -0.40 6.61 -1.23
C TYR A 99 -1.80 6.56 -1.81
N PHE A 100 -2.47 7.71 -1.76
CA PHE A 100 -3.59 8.04 -2.62
C PHE A 100 -3.79 9.56 -2.60
N GLN A 101 -4.09 10.11 -1.43
CA GLN A 101 -4.47 11.51 -1.25
C GLN A 101 -3.66 12.16 -0.13
N GLY A 102 -2.39 12.50 -0.39
CA GLY A 102 -1.48 13.12 0.57
C GLY A 102 -0.03 12.96 0.14
N GLU A 103 0.91 13.45 0.95
CA GLU A 103 2.34 13.20 0.77
C GLU A 103 2.88 12.28 1.87
N PRO A 104 3.23 11.01 1.56
CA PRO A 104 3.66 10.01 2.54
C PRO A 104 4.77 10.47 3.48
N TYR A 105 5.77 11.20 2.95
CA TYR A 105 6.94 11.64 3.71
C TYR A 105 6.63 12.72 4.75
N LEU A 106 5.43 13.31 4.75
CA LEU A 106 4.99 14.21 5.82
C LEU A 106 4.65 13.47 7.11
N ASN A 107 4.36 12.16 7.05
CA ASN A 107 4.17 11.38 8.27
C ASN A 107 5.54 10.86 8.77
N PRO A 108 6.02 11.27 9.97
CA PRO A 108 7.30 10.81 10.51
C PRO A 108 7.36 9.30 10.73
N ALA A 109 6.21 8.63 10.83
CA ALA A 109 6.06 7.19 10.99
C ALA A 109 6.18 6.40 9.69
N PHE A 110 6.18 7.06 8.52
CA PHE A 110 5.97 6.39 7.24
C PHE A 110 6.95 5.24 6.99
N LEU A 111 8.26 5.49 7.11
CA LEU A 111 9.26 4.47 6.84
C LEU A 111 9.27 3.34 7.89
N ASP A 112 8.88 3.61 9.14
CA ASP A 112 8.68 2.57 10.15
C ASP A 112 7.52 1.63 9.75
N MET A 113 6.45 2.19 9.18
CA MET A 113 5.31 1.41 8.69
C MET A 113 5.70 0.56 7.47
N VAL A 114 6.49 1.11 6.55
CA VAL A 114 7.06 0.37 5.42
C VAL A 114 7.91 -0.79 5.92
N GLN A 115 8.85 -0.53 6.84
CA GLN A 115 9.72 -1.55 7.40
C GLN A 115 8.93 -2.66 8.09
N TYR A 116 7.90 -2.30 8.85
CA TYR A 116 7.02 -3.26 9.50
C TYR A 116 6.29 -4.17 8.50
N ALA A 117 5.67 -3.60 7.44
CA ALA A 117 5.02 -4.40 6.40
C ALA A 117 6.01 -5.27 5.61
N SER A 118 7.20 -4.74 5.30
CA SER A 118 8.25 -5.46 4.59
C SER A 118 8.78 -6.65 5.41
N SER A 119 8.87 -6.51 6.74
CA SER A 119 9.23 -7.61 7.66
C SER A 119 8.24 -8.79 7.61
N LYS A 120 6.97 -8.53 7.26
CA LYS A 120 5.92 -9.54 7.03
C LYS A 120 5.89 -10.04 5.58
N LYS A 121 6.94 -9.73 4.80
CA LYS A 121 7.09 -10.04 3.37
C LYS A 121 5.96 -9.48 2.50
N ILE A 122 5.28 -8.40 2.90
CA ILE A 122 4.27 -7.76 2.04
C ILE A 122 5.01 -6.92 0.99
N TYR A 123 4.56 -6.94 -0.26
CA TYR A 123 5.12 -6.06 -1.29
C TYR A 123 4.59 -4.65 -1.06
N THR A 124 5.47 -3.68 -0.92
CA THR A 124 5.16 -2.31 -0.53
C THR A 124 5.50 -1.35 -1.64
N ALA A 125 4.54 -0.51 -2.02
CA ALA A 125 4.73 0.54 -3.01
C ALA A 125 4.28 1.88 -2.47
N THR A 126 5.01 2.94 -2.80
CA THR A 126 4.56 4.30 -2.54
C THR A 126 4.69 5.17 -3.80
N SER A 127 4.21 6.41 -3.71
CA SER A 127 4.50 7.48 -4.67
C SER A 127 4.69 8.77 -3.87
N THR A 128 5.58 9.64 -4.34
CA THR A 128 5.94 10.90 -3.64
C THR A 128 6.17 12.00 -4.66
N ASN A 129 5.92 13.24 -4.24
CA ASN A 129 6.33 14.43 -4.99
C ASN A 129 7.84 14.74 -4.89
N ALA A 130 8.58 13.95 -4.11
CA ALA A 130 10.02 13.99 -3.94
C ALA A 130 10.60 15.25 -3.25
N HIS A 131 9.79 16.21 -2.79
CA HIS A 131 10.31 17.40 -2.08
C HIS A 131 11.07 17.07 -0.78
N TYR A 132 10.74 15.94 -0.15
CA TYR A 132 11.36 15.50 1.10
C TYR A 132 12.42 14.41 0.91
N LEU A 133 12.73 14.06 -0.34
CA LEU A 133 13.68 12.99 -0.68
C LEU A 133 15.13 13.49 -0.67
N THR A 134 15.58 13.98 0.48
CA THR A 134 17.00 14.29 0.74
C THR A 134 17.86 13.02 0.67
N ASP A 135 19.19 13.13 0.53
CA ASP A 135 20.09 11.97 0.55
C ASP A 135 19.87 11.05 1.76
N ALA A 136 19.69 11.65 2.94
CA ALA A 136 19.42 10.91 4.17
C ALA A 136 18.06 10.21 4.13
N ALA A 137 17.02 10.88 3.60
CA ALA A 137 15.69 10.28 3.46
C ALA A 137 15.69 9.17 2.40
N ALA A 138 16.32 9.40 1.23
CA ALA A 138 16.47 8.42 0.16
C ALA A 138 17.16 7.15 0.65
N LYS A 139 18.26 7.29 1.40
CA LYS A 139 18.94 6.15 2.03
C LYS A 139 18.01 5.39 2.96
N LYS A 140 17.32 6.08 3.87
CA LYS A 140 16.34 5.45 4.77
C LYS A 140 15.19 4.78 4.02
N THR A 141 14.76 5.32 2.88
CA THR A 141 13.73 4.71 2.05
C THR A 141 14.16 3.35 1.52
N VAL A 142 15.38 3.25 0.99
CA VAL A 142 15.92 1.96 0.53
C VAL A 142 16.09 0.99 1.71
N GLU A 143 16.65 1.47 2.83
CA GLU A 143 16.88 0.66 4.03
C GLU A 143 15.59 0.19 4.71
N SER A 144 14.47 0.91 4.52
CA SER A 144 13.15 0.50 5.03
C SER A 144 12.62 -0.77 4.36
N GLY A 145 13.20 -1.17 3.21
CA GLY A 145 12.72 -2.32 2.44
C GLY A 145 11.48 -2.01 1.62
N LEU A 146 11.28 -0.74 1.25
CA LEU A 146 10.30 -0.32 0.23
C LEU A 146 10.65 -1.00 -1.09
N ASP A 147 9.69 -1.66 -1.73
CA ASP A 147 9.94 -2.39 -2.97
C ASP A 147 9.88 -1.50 -4.21
N ARG A 148 8.96 -0.52 -4.18
CA ARG A 148 8.70 0.36 -5.31
C ARG A 148 8.36 1.78 -4.85
N LEU A 149 8.95 2.75 -5.54
CA LEU A 149 8.69 4.18 -5.42
C LEU A 149 8.16 4.71 -6.75
#